data_AF-A0A382K0L8-F1
#
_entry.id   AF-A0A382K0L8-F1
#
_cell.length_a   1.000
_cell.length_b   1.000
_cell.length_c   1.000
_cell.angle_alpha   90.00
_cell.angle_beta   90.00
_cell.angle_gamma   90.00
#
_symmetry.space_group_name_H-M   'P 1'
#
loop_
_entity.id
_entity.type
_entity.pdbx_description
1 polymer ?
#
loop_
_entity_poly.entity_id
_entity_poly.type
_entity_poly.pdbx_seq_one_letter_code
_entity_poly.pdbx_strand_id
1 'polypeptide(L)'
;VPLVVYRLTQIAVWPVVRIAFLVNAVIGLIFGSLSGILLFAAGLAMDTVVGRQLPFDLDVMSGVFGFLLAILSGVMYGFFGAMFAVVAVWLYNVMAEWGGPVELTLEPEESAPKLSDLSGPEVGHDVPTHEEPLAISDEGIETPDGPTAQQLKQ
;
A
#
# COMPACT_ATOMS: atom_id res chain seq x y z
N VAL A 1 -11.34 -20.43 -30.08
CA VAL A 1 -10.83 -19.45 -29.09
C VAL A 1 -9.31 -19.59 -29.07
N PRO A 2 -8.51 -18.54 -29.29
CA PRO A 2 -7.05 -18.66 -29.20
C PRO A 2 -6.64 -18.82 -27.74
N LEU A 3 -5.90 -19.89 -27.43
CA LEU A 3 -5.22 -20.05 -26.15
C LEU A 3 -4.08 -19.04 -26.09
N VAL A 4 -4.09 -18.18 -25.07
CA VAL A 4 -3.00 -17.24 -24.84
C VAL A 4 -1.96 -17.94 -23.97
N VAL A 5 -0.84 -18.35 -24.59
CA VAL A 5 0.28 -18.99 -23.89
C VAL A 5 1.19 -17.91 -23.34
N TYR A 6 1.30 -17.82 -22.00
CA TYR A 6 2.23 -16.90 -21.36
C TYR A 6 3.54 -17.61 -21.01
N ARG A 7 4.65 -17.02 -21.47
CA ARG A 7 6.00 -17.56 -21.27
C ARG A 7 6.74 -16.73 -20.23
N LEU A 8 6.83 -17.21 -18.99
CA LEU A 8 7.67 -16.56 -17.98
C LEU A 8 9.13 -16.89 -18.26
N THR A 9 9.79 -15.96 -18.95
CA THR A 9 11.20 -16.12 -19.33
C THR A 9 12.13 -15.47 -18.31
N GLN A 10 11.65 -14.48 -17.55
CA GLN A 10 12.45 -13.73 -16.58
C GLN A 10 11.57 -13.16 -15.47
N ILE A 11 12.06 -13.22 -14.22
CA ILE A 11 11.44 -12.50 -13.11
C ILE A 11 12.04 -11.09 -13.05
N ALA A 12 11.18 -10.08 -13.02
CA ALA A 12 11.60 -8.71 -12.81
C ALA A 12 12.17 -8.55 -11.39
N VAL A 13 13.43 -8.16 -11.28
CA VAL A 13 14.15 -8.00 -10.01
C VAL A 13 13.50 -6.91 -9.15
N TRP A 14 13.05 -5.82 -9.77
CA TRP A 14 12.64 -4.61 -9.07
C TRP A 14 11.38 -4.77 -8.19
N PRO A 15 10.27 -5.40 -8.66
CA PRO A 15 9.14 -5.74 -7.78
C PRO A 15 9.54 -6.63 -6.61
N VAL A 16 10.37 -7.65 -6.84
CA VAL A 16 10.81 -8.59 -5.79
C VAL A 16 11.63 -7.87 -4.73
N VAL A 17 12.55 -6.99 -5.15
CA VAL A 17 13.36 -6.15 -4.25
C VAL A 17 12.48 -5.26 -3.38
N ARG A 18 11.44 -4.62 -3.94
CA ARG A 18 10.51 -3.79 -3.16
C ARG A 18 9.76 -4.58 -2.11
N ILE A 19 9.24 -5.75 -2.48
CA ILE A 19 8.51 -6.62 -1.56
C ILE A 19 9.45 -7.14 -0.48
N ALA A 20 10.64 -7.63 -0.85
CA ALA A 20 11.63 -8.12 0.09
C ALA A 20 12.13 -7.02 1.04
N PHE A 21 12.37 -5.81 0.53
CA PHE A 21 12.71 -4.66 1.36
C PHE A 21 11.60 -4.38 2.37
N LEU A 22 10.34 -4.28 1.91
CA LEU A 22 9.21 -3.94 2.77
C LEU A 22 9.00 -4.99 3.86
N VAL A 23 8.97 -6.27 3.49
CA VAL A 23 8.78 -7.38 4.43
C VAL A 23 9.90 -7.41 5.47
N ASN A 24 11.15 -7.34 5.03
CA ASN A 24 12.28 -7.35 5.97
C ASN A 24 12.37 -6.07 6.80
N ALA A 25 12.00 -4.91 6.24
CA ALA A 25 11.96 -3.66 6.99
C ALA A 25 10.93 -3.70 8.12
N VAL A 26 9.75 -4.27 7.86
CA VAL A 26 8.73 -4.48 8.90
C VAL A 26 9.24 -5.45 9.97
N ILE A 27 9.85 -6.57 9.57
CA ILE A 27 10.45 -7.52 10.52
C ILE A 27 11.52 -6.83 11.37
N GLY A 28 12.44 -6.10 10.75
CA GLY A 28 13.49 -5.36 11.44
C GLY A 28 12.96 -4.27 12.36
N LEU A 29 11.85 -3.62 12.00
CA LEU A 29 11.18 -2.63 12.83
C LEU A 29 10.56 -3.29 14.06
N ILE A 30 9.94 -4.47 13.91
CA ILE A 30 9.37 -5.23 15.03
C ILE A 30 10.48 -5.65 16.00
N PHE A 31 11.55 -6.28 15.50
CA PHE A 31 12.68 -6.69 16.34
C PHE A 31 13.39 -5.50 16.96
N GLY A 32 13.62 -4.45 16.19
CA GLY A 32 14.25 -3.22 16.68
C GLY A 32 13.41 -2.53 17.75
N SER A 33 12.08 -2.51 17.60
CA SER A 33 11.16 -1.98 18.62
C SER A 33 11.22 -2.82 19.90
N LEU A 34 11.24 -4.15 19.78
CA LEU A 34 11.39 -5.04 20.92
C LEU A 34 12.72 -4.79 21.64
N SER A 35 13.84 -4.73 20.91
CA SER A 35 15.15 -4.38 21.48
C SER A 35 15.17 -2.99 22.10
N GLY A 36 14.48 -2.01 21.50
CA GLY A 36 14.33 -0.66 22.04
C GLY A 36 13.56 -0.62 23.35
N ILE A 37 12.47 -1.39 23.47
CA ILE A 37 11.72 -1.54 24.72
C ILE A 37 12.60 -2.19 25.80
N LEU A 38 13.36 -3.23 25.45
CA LEU A 38 14.30 -3.84 26.38
C LEU A 38 15.37 -2.85 26.83
N LEU A 39 15.89 -2.03 25.92
CA LEU A 39 16.89 -1.00 26.24
C LEU A 39 16.31 0.06 27.18
N PHE A 40 15.08 0.50 26.94
CA PHE A 40 14.38 1.43 27.82
C PHE A 40 14.16 0.83 29.22
N ALA A 41 13.70 -0.43 29.30
CA ALA A 41 13.54 -1.13 30.57
C ALA A 41 14.88 -1.28 31.32
N ALA A 42 15.96 -1.54 30.59
CA ALA A 42 17.31 -1.60 31.17
C ALA A 42 17.77 -0.23 31.68
N GLY A 43 17.45 0.86 30.98
CA GLY A 43 17.72 2.23 31.42
C GLY A 43 17.00 2.57 32.73
N LEU A 44 15.71 2.22 32.83
CA LEU A 44 14.94 2.38 34.07
C LEU A 44 15.52 1.54 35.23
N ALA A 45 15.87 0.28 34.97
CA ALA A 45 16.48 -0.58 35.98
C ALA A 45 17.82 -0.02 36.47
N MET A 46 18.67 0.46 35.55
CA MET A 46 19.96 1.09 35.87
C MET A 46 19.78 2.35 36.72
N ASP A 47 18.81 3.20 36.39
CA ASP A 47 18.52 4.41 37.17
C ASP A 47 18.14 4.07 38.62
N THR A 48 17.39 2.98 38.84
CA THR A 48 17.03 2.54 40.21
C THR A 48 18.21 1.94 41.00
N VAL A 49 19.20 1.34 40.32
CA VAL A 49 20.33 0.65 40.97
C VAL A 49 21.50 1.60 41.25
N VAL A 50 21.84 2.45 40.29
CA VAL A 50 22.95 3.42 40.40
C VAL A 50 22.47 4.67 41.14
N GLY A 51 21.16 4.93 41.16
CA GLY A 51 20.61 6.21 41.56
C GLY A 51 20.97 7.31 40.56
N ARG A 52 20.40 8.51 40.74
CA ARG A 52 20.74 9.73 39.97
C ARG A 52 22.15 10.29 40.26
N GLN A 53 23.14 9.40 40.37
CA GLN A 53 24.55 9.77 40.51
C GLN A 53 25.14 10.24 39.17
N LEU A 54 24.51 9.87 38.06
CA LEU A 54 24.88 10.32 36.74
C LEU A 54 24.22 11.66 36.43
N PRO A 55 24.95 12.62 35.81
CA PRO A 55 24.43 13.95 35.50
C PRO A 55 23.44 13.95 34.32
N PHE A 56 22.96 12.78 33.88
CA PHE A 56 22.10 12.61 32.71
C PHE A 56 21.01 11.58 33.00
N ASP A 57 19.82 11.88 32.47
CA ASP A 57 18.61 11.05 32.58
C ASP A 57 18.72 9.81 31.68
N LEU A 58 19.08 8.68 32.28
CA LEU A 58 19.28 7.39 31.60
C LEU A 58 18.00 6.84 30.97
N ASP A 59 16.85 7.12 31.55
CA ASP A 59 15.53 6.74 31.06
C ASP A 59 15.21 7.44 29.73
N VAL A 60 15.43 8.76 29.66
CA VAL A 60 15.23 9.56 28.45
C VAL A 60 16.22 9.13 27.37
N MET A 61 17.50 8.97 27.73
CA MET A 61 18.52 8.53 26.76
C MET A 61 18.19 7.15 26.21
N SER A 62 17.94 6.16 27.07
CA SER A 62 17.63 4.80 26.65
C SER A 62 16.36 4.72 25.78
N GLY A 63 15.35 5.57 26.05
CA GLY A 63 14.16 5.69 25.22
C GLY A 63 14.48 6.23 23.81
N VAL A 64 15.24 7.32 23.72
CA VAL A 64 15.66 7.90 22.43
C VAL A 64 16.52 6.92 21.64
N PHE A 65 17.51 6.29 22.28
CA PHE A 65 18.35 5.28 21.64
C PHE A 65 17.55 4.05 21.23
N GLY A 66 16.58 3.62 22.03
CA GLY A 66 15.70 2.51 21.71
C GLY A 66 14.84 2.79 20.47
N PHE A 67 14.30 4.00 20.36
CA PHE A 67 13.55 4.44 19.18
C PHE A 67 14.42 4.52 17.92
N LEU A 68 15.60 5.13 18.03
CA LEU A 68 16.55 5.19 16.92
C LEU A 68 17.01 3.80 16.47
N LEU A 69 17.25 2.90 17.43
CA LEU A 69 17.58 1.50 17.17
C LEU A 69 16.45 0.80 16.42
N ALA A 70 15.20 1.06 16.76
CA ALA A 70 14.05 0.48 16.07
C ALA A 70 14.00 0.86 14.58
N ILE A 71 14.13 2.16 14.29
CA ILE A 71 14.17 2.66 12.91
C ILE A 71 15.37 2.11 12.17
N LEU A 72 16.57 2.18 12.77
CA LEU A 72 17.81 1.74 12.15
C LEU A 72 17.77 0.24 11.85
N SER A 73 17.28 -0.57 12.79
CA SER A 73 17.08 -2.01 12.61
C SER A 73 16.15 -2.31 11.45
N GLY A 74 15.01 -1.60 11.34
CA GLY A 74 14.10 -1.71 10.21
C GLY A 74 14.79 -1.45 8.87
N VAL A 75 15.50 -0.33 8.75
CA VAL A 75 16.20 0.01 7.49
C VAL A 75 17.29 -1.01 7.17
N MET A 76 18.07 -1.45 8.15
CA MET A 76 19.14 -2.43 7.96
C MET A 76 18.61 -3.78 7.51
N TYR A 77 17.59 -4.32 8.18
CA TYR A 77 16.97 -5.58 7.75
C TYR A 77 16.35 -5.44 6.36
N GLY A 78 15.65 -4.34 6.08
CA GLY A 78 15.12 -4.06 4.75
C GLY A 78 16.20 -4.09 3.67
N PHE A 79 17.32 -3.40 3.92
CA PHE A 79 18.47 -3.36 3.00
C PHE A 79 19.09 -4.73 2.77
N PHE A 80 19.41 -5.48 3.83
CA PHE A 80 19.98 -6.82 3.69
C PHE A 80 19.00 -7.80 3.03
N GLY A 81 17.72 -7.74 3.39
CA GLY A 81 16.67 -8.54 2.77
C GLY A 81 16.52 -8.28 1.27
N ALA A 82 16.56 -7.01 0.87
CA ALA A 82 16.59 -6.61 -0.53
C ALA A 82 17.84 -7.14 -1.26
N MET A 83 19.01 -7.05 -0.64
CA MET A 83 20.26 -7.56 -1.21
C MET A 83 20.21 -9.07 -1.45
N PHE A 84 19.70 -9.84 -0.48
CA PHE A 84 19.49 -11.28 -0.63
C PHE A 84 18.47 -11.59 -1.73
N ALA A 85 17.41 -10.79 -1.86
CA ALA A 85 16.42 -10.96 -2.91
C ALA A 85 17.00 -10.73 -4.31
N VAL A 86 17.88 -9.75 -4.49
CA VAL A 86 18.61 -9.56 -5.78
C VAL A 86 19.41 -10.81 -6.13
N VAL A 87 20.16 -11.35 -5.17
CA VAL A 87 20.96 -12.56 -5.37
C VAL A 87 20.07 -13.77 -5.69
N ALA A 88 18.95 -13.92 -5.00
CA ALA A 88 17.99 -15.00 -5.23
C ALA A 88 17.34 -14.91 -6.62
N VAL A 89 16.92 -13.72 -7.07
CA VAL A 89 16.36 -13.55 -8.42
C VAL A 89 17.42 -13.80 -9.49
N TRP A 90 18.65 -13.33 -9.28
CA TRP A 90 19.75 -13.62 -10.19
C TRP A 90 19.99 -15.13 -10.30
N LEU A 91 20.04 -15.83 -9.16
CA LEU A 91 20.21 -17.29 -9.14
C LEU A 91 19.05 -18.02 -9.83
N TYR A 92 17.81 -17.56 -9.63
CA TYR A 92 16.65 -18.12 -10.31
C TYR A 92 16.76 -17.96 -11.83
N ASN A 93 17.14 -16.77 -12.32
CA ASN A 93 17.27 -16.53 -13.75
C ASN A 93 18.35 -17.42 -14.38
N VAL A 94 19.49 -17.61 -13.72
CA VAL A 94 20.56 -18.52 -14.17
C VAL A 94 20.06 -19.97 -14.21
N MET A 95 19.30 -20.42 -13.21
CA MET A 95 18.75 -21.78 -13.19
C MET A 95 17.66 -21.99 -14.24
N ALA A 96 16.84 -20.98 -14.51
CA ALA A 96 15.78 -21.02 -15.52
C ALA A 96 16.36 -21.15 -16.95
N GLU A 97 17.54 -20.57 -17.22
CA GLU A 97 18.26 -20.75 -18.48
C GLU A 97 18.70 -22.21 -18.69
N TRP A 98 18.97 -22.96 -17.61
CA TRP A 98 19.34 -24.38 -17.70
C TRP A 98 18.14 -25.33 -17.74
N GLY A 99 17.03 -24.98 -17.08
CA GLY A 99 15.83 -25.83 -16.96
C GLY A 99 14.79 -25.67 -18.08
N GLY A 100 14.91 -24.63 -18.91
CA GLY A 100 13.89 -24.23 -19.88
C GLY A 100 12.77 -23.40 -19.23
N PRO A 101 12.21 -22.40 -19.94
CA PRO A 101 11.22 -21.48 -19.38
C PRO A 101 9.90 -22.19 -19.05
N VAL A 102 9.31 -21.85 -17.90
CA VAL A 102 8.03 -22.40 -17.45
C VAL A 102 6.89 -21.81 -18.27
N GLU A 103 6.18 -22.65 -19.02
CA GLU A 103 4.99 -22.27 -19.80
C GLU A 103 3.76 -22.34 -18.89
N LEU A 104 3.11 -21.18 -18.65
CA LEU A 104 1.84 -21.12 -17.96
C LEU A 104 0.72 -21.01 -18.99
N THR A 105 -0.05 -22.08 -19.15
CA THR A 105 -1.29 -22.05 -19.92
C THR A 105 -2.40 -21.54 -18.99
N LEU A 106 -2.84 -20.31 -19.20
CA LEU A 106 -3.98 -19.75 -18.50
C LEU A 106 -5.21 -19.92 -19.40
N GLU A 107 -6.24 -20.63 -18.94
CA GLU A 107 -7.56 -20.53 -19.54
C GLU A 107 -8.12 -19.14 -19.24
N PRO A 108 -8.53 -18.36 -20.26
CA PRO A 108 -9.12 -17.05 -20.02
C PRO A 108 -10.42 -17.23 -19.23
N GLU A 109 -10.44 -16.76 -17.99
CA GLU A 109 -11.66 -16.65 -17.21
C GLU A 109 -12.59 -15.64 -17.92
N GLU A 110 -13.66 -16.17 -18.52
CA GLU A 110 -14.76 -15.43 -19.12
C GLU A 110 -15.56 -14.71 -18.03
N SER A 111 -14.97 -13.68 -17.40
CA SER A 111 -15.66 -12.79 -16.45
C SER A 111 -14.89 -11.48 -16.27
N ALA A 112 -14.57 -10.80 -17.37
CA ALA A 112 -14.51 -9.36 -17.33
C ALA A 112 -15.92 -8.85 -17.71
N PRO A 113 -16.70 -8.22 -16.80
CA PRO A 113 -17.97 -7.65 -17.19
C PRO A 113 -17.67 -6.57 -18.22
N LYS A 114 -18.17 -6.75 -19.44
CA LYS A 114 -18.12 -5.74 -20.49
C LYS A 114 -18.82 -4.50 -19.95
N LEU A 115 -18.06 -3.42 -19.75
CA LEU A 115 -18.57 -2.08 -19.47
C LEU A 115 -19.43 -1.50 -20.63
N SER A 116 -19.77 -2.29 -21.64
CA SER A 116 -20.67 -1.92 -22.74
C SER A 116 -22.15 -2.22 -22.47
N ASP A 117 -22.51 -2.89 -21.37
CA ASP A 117 -23.91 -3.17 -21.02
C ASP A 117 -24.61 -2.01 -20.27
N LEU A 118 -23.94 -0.87 -20.08
CA LEU A 118 -24.51 0.36 -19.48
C LEU A 118 -24.85 1.44 -20.52
N SER A 119 -25.18 1.06 -21.75
CA SER A 119 -25.76 1.98 -22.74
C SER A 119 -26.79 1.21 -23.57
N GLY A 120 -28.06 1.33 -23.17
CA GLY A 120 -29.17 0.54 -23.73
C GLY A 120 -29.57 0.92 -25.16
N PRO A 121 -30.58 0.23 -25.73
CA PRO A 121 -31.33 0.74 -26.86
C PRO A 121 -32.78 1.08 -26.48
N GLU A 122 -33.17 2.25 -26.98
CA GLU A 122 -34.49 2.88 -26.97
C GLU A 122 -35.66 2.02 -27.53
N VAL A 123 -36.84 2.28 -26.93
CA VAL A 123 -38.20 2.37 -27.53
C VAL A 123 -39.05 1.10 -27.76
N GLY A 124 -40.27 1.13 -27.18
CA GLY A 124 -41.49 0.68 -27.85
C GLY A 124 -42.55 -0.04 -26.99
N HIS A 125 -43.56 0.70 -26.53
CA HIS A 125 -45.01 0.37 -26.39
C HIS A 125 -45.39 -1.08 -25.98
N ASP A 126 -46.09 -1.36 -24.87
CA ASP A 126 -47.52 -1.04 -24.63
C ASP A 126 -47.88 -1.33 -23.16
N VAL A 127 -48.44 -0.36 -22.42
CA VAL A 127 -49.17 -0.61 -21.16
C VAL A 127 -50.36 0.35 -21.07
N PRO A 128 -51.59 -0.14 -20.81
CA PRO A 128 -52.83 0.59 -21.09
C PRO A 128 -53.21 1.62 -20.02
N THR A 129 -53.96 2.61 -20.50
CA THR A 129 -54.71 3.67 -19.83
C THR A 129 -55.50 3.20 -18.60
N HIS A 130 -55.29 3.87 -17.46
CA HIS A 130 -56.35 4.22 -16.51
C HIS A 130 -56.03 5.59 -15.86
N GLU A 131 -56.73 6.61 -16.36
CA GLU A 131 -57.40 7.71 -15.63
C GLU A 131 -56.69 8.42 -14.45
N GLU A 132 -56.20 9.65 -14.73
CA GLU A 132 -56.41 10.95 -14.02
C GLU A 132 -56.19 11.10 -12.48
N PRO A 133 -56.00 12.33 -11.94
CA PRO A 133 -55.16 13.44 -12.40
C PRO A 133 -54.49 14.27 -11.24
N LEU A 134 -53.59 15.20 -11.63
CA LEU A 134 -53.31 16.51 -11.01
C LEU A 134 -52.69 16.62 -9.59
N ALA A 135 -51.47 17.17 -9.53
CA ALA A 135 -51.24 18.49 -8.90
C ALA A 135 -49.90 19.08 -9.36
N ILE A 136 -50.00 20.19 -10.09
CA ILE A 136 -48.93 21.10 -10.51
C ILE A 136 -48.75 22.16 -9.41
N SER A 137 -47.50 22.50 -9.11
CA SER A 137 -47.04 23.83 -8.68
C SER A 137 -45.52 23.83 -8.90
N ASP A 138 -44.98 24.23 -10.05
CA ASP A 138 -44.88 25.58 -10.63
C ASP A 138 -44.11 26.59 -9.75
N GLU A 139 -43.28 27.37 -10.44
CA GLU A 139 -42.30 28.37 -9.99
C GLU A 139 -40.95 27.83 -9.51
N GLY A 140 -39.80 28.21 -10.06
CA GLY A 140 -39.49 29.26 -11.02
C GLY A 140 -37.98 29.50 -10.95
N ILE A 141 -37.31 29.41 -12.09
CA ILE A 141 -35.88 29.72 -12.27
C ILE A 141 -35.70 31.22 -12.10
N GLU A 142 -34.69 31.65 -11.35
CA GLU A 142 -33.97 32.90 -11.67
C GLU A 142 -32.54 32.87 -11.10
N THR A 143 -31.56 32.75 -11.99
CA THR A 143 -30.21 33.31 -11.81
C THR A 143 -30.27 34.77 -12.26
N PRO A 144 -29.43 35.67 -11.73
CA PRO A 144 -28.34 36.14 -12.59
C PRO A 144 -27.04 36.58 -11.88
N ASP A 145 -25.95 36.42 -12.64
CA ASP A 145 -24.77 37.29 -12.77
C ASP A 145 -23.82 37.59 -11.58
N GLY A 146 -22.54 37.24 -11.76
CA GLY A 146 -21.40 37.67 -10.93
C GLY A 146 -20.97 39.12 -11.17
N PRO A 147 -19.67 39.50 -11.08
CA PRO A 147 -18.51 38.97 -10.35
C PRO A 147 -18.08 39.97 -9.23
N THR A 148 -16.94 39.75 -8.55
CA THR A 148 -15.88 40.76 -8.24
C THR A 148 -15.07 40.40 -6.98
N ALA A 149 -13.77 40.60 -7.14
CA ALA A 149 -12.71 40.45 -6.16
C ALA A 149 -12.79 41.42 -4.96
N GLN A 150 -11.91 41.14 -4.00
CA GLN A 150 -11.40 41.98 -2.90
C GLN A 150 -12.23 42.06 -1.61
N GLN A 151 -11.60 41.63 -0.52
CA GLN A 151 -11.42 42.28 0.80
C GLN A 151 -10.59 41.28 1.63
N LEU A 152 -9.25 41.27 1.66
CA LEU A 152 -8.30 42.24 2.21
C LEU A 152 -8.61 42.67 3.66
N LYS A 153 -7.83 42.09 4.59
CA LYS A 153 -7.42 42.58 5.92
C LYS A 153 -8.52 42.91 6.94
N GLN A 154 -8.54 42.12 8.02
CA GLN A 154 -8.41 42.65 9.38
C GLN A 154 -7.39 41.80 10.14
#